data_AF-A0A136KXM5-F1
#
_entry.id   AF-A0A136KXM5-F1
#
_cell.length_a   1.000
_cell.length_b   1.000
_cell.length_c   1.000
_cell.angle_alpha   90.00
_cell.angle_beta   90.00
_cell.angle_gamma   90.00
#
_symmetry.space_group_name_H-M   'P 1'
#
loop_
_entity.id
_entity.type
_entity.pdbx_description
1 polymer ?
#
loop_
_entity_poly.entity_id
_entity_poly.type
_entity_poly.pdbx_seq_one_letter_code
_entity_poly.pdbx_strand_id
1 'polypeptide(L)'
;MRFVSLSNFMPMFYKHGYTLQPWEVAMDMIKVSANSRTSAVAGAIAGVIREHKRAEVQAIGAGAVNQAIKALVLATSYLKNDGIEVTCVPEFVDIEIEDKVRTAIKLVISPCHVEPIA
;
A
#
# COMPACT_ATOMS: atom_id res chain seq x y z
N MET A 1 -40.20 -5.35 -7.34
CA MET A 1 -39.28 -5.84 -6.28
C MET A 1 -37.95 -5.11 -6.49
N ARG A 2 -37.68 -4.03 -5.74
CA ARG A 2 -36.42 -3.28 -5.85
C ARG A 2 -35.41 -3.93 -4.91
N PHE A 3 -34.30 -4.41 -5.47
CA PHE A 3 -33.15 -4.87 -4.68
C PHE A 3 -32.57 -3.69 -3.92
N VAL A 4 -32.56 -3.77 -2.58
CA VAL A 4 -31.83 -2.84 -1.73
C VAL A 4 -30.38 -3.33 -1.72
N SER A 5 -29.47 -2.53 -2.29
CA SER A 5 -28.03 -2.78 -2.28
C SER A 5 -27.53 -2.85 -0.84
N LEU A 6 -26.86 -3.93 -0.47
CA LEU A 6 -26.25 -4.18 0.85
C LEU A 6 -24.99 -3.32 1.13
N SER A 7 -24.82 -2.20 0.44
CA SER A 7 -23.64 -1.33 0.56
C SER A 7 -23.62 -0.43 1.81
N ASN A 8 -24.60 -0.52 2.71
CA ASN A 8 -24.81 0.48 3.77
C ASN A 8 -24.33 0.10 5.18
N PHE A 9 -23.49 -0.92 5.34
CA PHE A 9 -22.85 -1.22 6.62
C PHE A 9 -21.33 -1.22 6.49
N MET A 10 -20.76 -0.04 6.26
CA MET A 10 -19.32 0.21 6.49
C MET A 10 -19.15 1.08 7.75
N PRO A 11 -18.26 0.70 8.68
CA PRO A 11 -18.04 1.47 9.90
C PRO A 11 -17.45 2.84 9.57
N MET A 12 -18.03 3.88 10.16
CA MET A 12 -17.66 5.28 9.99
C MET A 12 -16.56 5.63 10.99
N PHE A 13 -15.40 6.10 10.51
CA PHE A 13 -14.28 6.47 11.38
C PHE A 13 -14.22 8.00 11.57
N TYR A 14 -14.08 8.44 12.82
CA TYR A 14 -13.99 9.85 13.19
C TYR A 14 -12.59 10.22 13.67
N LYS A 15 -12.01 11.29 13.10
CA LYS A 15 -10.74 11.90 13.57
C LYS A 15 -10.89 13.43 13.53
N HIS A 16 -10.62 14.12 14.63
CA HIS A 16 -10.65 15.60 14.74
C HIS A 16 -11.94 16.30 14.24
N GLY A 17 -13.12 15.69 14.41
CA GLY A 17 -14.40 16.35 14.13
C GLY A 17 -14.85 16.36 12.67
N TYR A 18 -14.14 15.67 11.78
CA TYR A 18 -14.55 15.46 10.38
C TYR A 18 -14.97 14.01 10.15
N THR A 19 -15.97 13.81 9.28
CA THR A 19 -16.36 12.47 8.80
C THR A 19 -15.39 12.08 7.70
N LEU A 20 -14.51 11.11 7.99
CA LEU A 20 -13.63 10.57 6.95
C LEU A 20 -14.44 9.59 6.12
N GLN A 21 -14.43 9.77 4.80
CA GLN A 21 -14.88 8.70 3.91
C GLN A 21 -13.94 7.49 4.08
N PRO A 22 -14.38 6.23 3.89
CA PRO A 22 -13.52 5.06 4.10
C PRO A 22 -12.19 5.10 3.33
N TRP A 23 -12.15 5.81 2.19
CA TRP A 23 -10.96 5.99 1.36
C TRP A 23 -10.02 7.13 1.82
N GLU A 24 -10.46 8.03 2.71
CA GLU A 24 -9.60 9.02 3.39
C GLU A 24 -8.87 8.44 4.60
N VAL A 25 -9.33 7.29 5.13
CA VAL A 25 -8.55 6.46 6.07
C VAL A 25 -7.51 5.63 5.31
N ALA A 26 -7.06 6.10 4.15
CA ALA A 26 -5.91 5.55 3.47
C ALA A 26 -4.73 5.71 4.43
N MET A 27 -4.29 4.59 4.99
CA MET A 27 -2.92 4.43 5.46
C MET A 27 -1.97 5.18 4.52
N ASP A 28 -1.10 6.03 5.08
CA ASP A 28 -0.23 6.92 4.30
C ASP A 28 0.44 6.17 3.13
N MET A 29 -0.12 6.36 1.93
CA MET A 29 0.31 5.65 0.73
C MET A 29 1.70 6.15 0.35
N ILE A 30 2.64 5.21 0.21
CA ILE A 30 4.03 5.52 -0.09
C ILE A 30 4.15 5.81 -1.59
N LYS A 31 4.25 7.09 -1.96
CA LYS A 31 4.41 7.52 -3.35
C LYS A 31 5.88 7.48 -3.76
N VAL A 32 6.16 6.82 -4.90
CA VAL A 32 7.51 6.63 -5.42
C VAL A 32 7.66 7.30 -6.77
N SER A 33 8.81 7.95 -6.98
CA SER A 33 9.24 8.55 -8.24
C SER A 33 10.52 7.89 -8.74
N ALA A 34 10.94 8.18 -9.97
CA ALA A 34 12.21 7.68 -10.52
C ALA A 34 13.44 8.13 -9.70
N ASN A 35 13.35 9.27 -9.01
CA ASN A 35 14.42 9.86 -8.20
C ASN A 35 14.35 9.45 -6.72
N SER A 36 13.32 8.69 -6.33
CA SER A 36 13.19 8.22 -4.94
C SER A 36 14.37 7.34 -4.57
N ARG A 37 14.96 7.62 -3.40
CA ARG A 37 16.03 6.79 -2.84
C ARG A 37 15.45 5.46 -2.37
N THR A 38 15.90 4.37 -2.97
CA THR A 38 15.47 3.00 -2.66
C THR A 38 15.49 2.69 -1.16
N SER A 39 16.57 3.06 -0.46
CA SER A 39 16.72 2.81 0.97
C SER A 39 15.73 3.58 1.85
N ALA A 40 15.37 4.80 1.47
CA ALA A 40 14.38 5.60 2.21
C ALA A 40 12.98 4.99 2.05
N VAL A 41 12.62 4.62 0.82
CA VAL A 41 11.33 3.95 0.53
C VAL A 41 11.26 2.60 1.25
N ALA A 42 12.35 1.83 1.27
CA ALA A 42 12.40 0.55 1.97
C ALA A 42 12.19 0.71 3.48
N GLY A 43 12.80 1.73 4.09
CA GLY A 43 12.59 2.07 5.50
C GLY A 43 11.15 2.42 5.80
N ALA A 44 10.50 3.21 4.93
CA ALA A 44 9.09 3.56 5.05
C ALA A 44 8.19 2.31 4.98
N ILE A 45 8.40 1.44 3.98
CA ILE A 45 7.64 0.18 3.85
C ILE A 45 7.78 -0.66 5.12
N ALA A 46 9.02 -0.86 5.60
CA ALA A 46 9.27 -1.68 6.77
C ALA A 46 8.65 -1.09 8.05
N GLY A 47 8.73 0.24 8.24
CA GLY A 47 8.08 0.93 9.36
C GLY A 47 6.56 0.72 9.34
N VAL A 48 5.93 0.98 8.20
CA VAL A 48 4.48 0.82 8.03
C VAL A 48 4.04 -0.63 8.26
N ILE A 49 4.76 -1.63 7.75
CA ILE A 49 4.44 -3.04 7.99
C ILE A 49 4.56 -3.41 9.47
N ARG A 50 5.57 -2.90 10.19
CA ARG A 50 5.74 -3.19 11.62
C ARG A 50 4.56 -2.69 12.44
N GLU A 51 4.11 -1.47 12.16
CA GLU A 51 3.04 -0.78 12.90
C GLU A 51 1.64 -1.25 12.53
N HIS A 52 1.40 -1.47 11.23
CA HIS A 52 0.04 -1.59 10.72
C HIS A 52 -0.22 -2.88 9.93
N LYS A 53 0.81 -3.70 9.70
CA LYS A 53 0.72 -4.98 8.98
C LYS A 53 0.19 -4.88 7.54
N ARG A 54 0.13 -3.68 6.97
CA ARG A 54 -0.22 -3.46 5.56
C ARG A 54 0.45 -2.19 5.08
N ALA A 55 1.15 -2.24 3.95
CA ALA A 55 1.72 -1.06 3.30
C ALA A 55 1.27 -1.00 1.85
N GLU A 56 0.99 0.20 1.37
CA GLU A 56 0.61 0.44 -0.02
C GLU A 56 1.62 1.39 -0.65
N VAL A 57 2.21 0.97 -1.77
CA VAL A 57 3.22 1.75 -2.51
C VAL A 57 2.67 2.07 -3.88
N GLN A 58 2.72 3.33 -4.30
CA GLN A 58 2.24 3.75 -5.60
C GLN A 58 3.36 4.33 -6.46
N ALA A 59 3.42 3.90 -7.71
CA ALA A 59 4.43 4.34 -8.67
C ALA A 59 3.85 4.54 -10.08
N ILE A 60 4.30 5.59 -10.76
CA ILE A 60 3.91 5.92 -12.14
C ILE A 60 5.14 5.96 -13.03
N GLY A 61 5.09 5.21 -14.13
CA GLY A 61 6.18 5.16 -15.10
C GLY A 61 7.32 4.22 -14.68
N ALA A 62 8.07 3.76 -15.68
CA ALA A 62 9.04 2.67 -15.53
C ALA A 62 10.11 2.94 -14.47
N GLY A 63 10.63 4.17 -14.39
CA GLY A 63 11.65 4.54 -13.42
C GLY A 63 11.15 4.45 -11.97
N ALA A 64 9.94 4.96 -11.70
CA ALA A 64 9.34 4.89 -10.37
C ALA A 64 9.01 3.45 -9.97
N VAL A 65 8.47 2.65 -10.90
CA VAL A 65 8.16 1.24 -10.66
C VAL A 65 9.42 0.45 -10.34
N ASN A 66 10.51 0.66 -11.07
CA ASN A 66 11.81 0.05 -10.77
C ASN A 66 12.30 0.42 -9.36
N GLN A 67 12.15 1.69 -8.94
CA GLN A 67 12.51 2.09 -7.58
C GLN A 67 11.63 1.45 -6.51
N ALA A 68 10.32 1.35 -6.75
CA ALA A 68 9.37 0.71 -5.83
C ALA A 68 9.69 -0.77 -5.64
N ILE A 69 9.98 -1.50 -6.72
CA ILE A 69 10.35 -2.92 -6.65
C ILE A 69 11.69 -3.11 -5.93
N LYS A 70 12.71 -2.32 -6.24
CA LYS A 70 14.00 -2.38 -5.51
C LYS A 70 13.81 -2.10 -4.02
N ALA A 71 12.94 -1.14 -3.67
CA ALA A 71 12.63 -0.81 -2.29
C ALA A 71 11.88 -1.94 -1.58
N LEU A 72 10.93 -2.59 -2.24
CA LEU A 72 10.24 -3.78 -1.74
C LEU A 72 11.23 -4.93 -1.43
N VAL A 73 12.17 -5.22 -2.34
CA VAL A 73 13.19 -6.25 -2.13
C VAL A 73 14.04 -5.95 -0.88
N LEU A 74 14.46 -4.69 -0.74
CA LEU A 74 15.25 -4.26 0.41
C LEU A 74 14.44 -4.27 1.72
N ALA A 75 13.19 -3.81 1.69
CA ALA A 75 12.29 -3.84 2.85
C ALA A 75 12.00 -5.28 3.30
N THR A 76 11.85 -6.21 2.36
CA THR A 76 11.69 -7.65 2.66
C THR A 76 12.88 -8.19 3.44
N SER A 77 14.10 -7.80 3.07
CA SER A 77 15.31 -8.16 3.83
C SER A 77 15.30 -7.59 5.25
N TYR A 78 14.88 -6.33 5.42
CA TYR A 78 14.76 -5.70 6.75
C TYR A 78 13.74 -6.41 7.64
N LEU A 79 12.57 -6.72 7.07
CA LEU A 79 11.46 -7.36 7.79
C LEU A 79 11.77 -8.83 8.12
N LYS A 80 12.46 -9.55 7.23
CA LYS A 80 12.91 -10.92 7.48
C LYS A 80 13.84 -11.01 8.68
N ASN A 81 14.74 -10.03 8.87
CA ASN A 81 15.62 -9.97 10.04
C ASN A 81 14.84 -9.77 11.36
N ASP A 82 13.62 -9.23 11.28
CA ASP A 82 12.70 -9.08 12.41
C ASP A 82 11.74 -10.28 12.57
N GLY A 83 11.92 -11.34 11.77
CA GLY A 83 11.01 -12.48 11.74
C GLY A 83 9.65 -12.20 11.09
N ILE A 84 9.53 -11.11 10.32
CA ILE A 84 8.30 -10.76 9.59
C ILE A 84 8.48 -11.12 8.12
N GLU A 85 7.83 -12.20 7.70
CA GLU A 85 7.76 -12.57 6.29
C GLU A 85 6.56 -11.89 5.63
N VAL A 86 6.76 -11.33 4.42
CA VAL A 86 5.75 -10.54 3.71
C VAL A 86 5.54 -11.05 2.28
N THR A 87 4.35 -10.80 1.77
CA THR A 87 3.97 -10.98 0.36
C THR A 87 3.60 -9.64 -0.25
N CYS A 88 3.62 -9.57 -1.58
CA CYS A 88 3.24 -8.39 -2.35
C CYS A 88 2.29 -8.79 -3.47
N VAL A 89 1.17 -8.07 -3.59
CA VAL A 89 0.23 -8.20 -4.70
C VAL A 89 0.22 -6.88 -5.48
N PRO A 90 0.66 -6.88 -6.75
CA PRO A 90 0.61 -5.70 -7.59
C PRO A 90 -0.79 -5.52 -8.23
N GLU A 91 -1.21 -4.27 -8.35
CA GLU A 91 -2.49 -3.88 -8.95
C GLU A 91 -2.28 -2.69 -9.90
N PHE A 92 -3.06 -2.63 -10.99
CA PHE A 92 -3.25 -1.38 -11.72
C PHE A 92 -4.27 -0.52 -10.98
N VAL A 93 -3.97 0.76 -10.82
CA VAL A 93 -4.91 1.74 -10.27
C VAL A 93 -4.90 2.98 -11.13
N ASP A 94 -6.08 3.53 -11.41
CA ASP A 94 -6.20 4.81 -12.07
C ASP A 94 -6.12 5.94 -11.05
N ILE A 95 -5.33 6.96 -11.38
CA ILE A 95 -5.20 8.17 -10.57
C ILE A 95 -5.32 9.41 -11.42
N GLU A 96 -5.92 10.43 -10.85
CA GLU A 96 -6.10 11.72 -11.48
C GLU A 96 -4.92 12.64 -11.17
N ILE A 97 -4.27 13.13 -12.21
CA ILE A 97 -3.16 14.10 -12.13
C ILE A 97 -3.42 15.14 -13.20
N GLU A 98 -3.58 16.41 -12.79
CA GLU A 98 -3.83 17.53 -13.71
C GLU A 98 -5.04 17.27 -14.63
N ASP A 99 -6.16 16.83 -14.06
CA ASP A 99 -7.40 16.46 -14.76
C ASP A 99 -7.23 15.36 -15.82
N LYS A 100 -6.12 14.61 -15.75
CA LYS A 100 -5.85 13.45 -16.60
C LYS A 100 -5.74 12.20 -15.77
N VAL A 101 -6.45 11.17 -16.21
CA VAL A 101 -6.29 9.83 -15.65
C VAL A 101 -4.97 9.23 -16.13
N ARG A 102 -4.15 8.78 -15.17
CA ARG A 102 -2.95 8.00 -15.41
C ARG A 102 -3.08 6.67 -14.69
N THR A 103 -2.73 5.59 -15.39
CA THR A 103 -2.64 4.28 -14.76
C THR A 103 -1.30 4.16 -14.01
N ALA A 104 -1.38 3.87 -12.72
CA ALA A 104 -0.26 3.62 -11.83
C ALA A 104 -0.17 2.12 -11.47
N ILE A 105 1.00 1.71 -11.00
CA ILE A 105 1.15 0.45 -10.28
C ILE A 105 1.01 0.73 -8.80
N LYS A 106 0.15 -0.02 -8.12
CA LYS A 106 0.06 -0.09 -6.67
C LYS A 106 0.59 -1.44 -6.20
N LEU A 107 1.52 -1.44 -5.26
CA LEU A 107 2.01 -2.63 -4.60
C LEU A 107 1.36 -2.71 -3.22
N VAL A 108 0.57 -3.76 -2.99
CA VAL A 108 -0.04 -4.03 -1.69
C VAL A 108 0.82 -5.06 -0.98
N ILE A 109 1.38 -4.68 0.17
CA ILE A 109 2.34 -5.49 0.93
C ILE A 109 1.72 -5.84 2.28
N SER A 110 1.79 -7.12 2.66
CA SER A 110 1.26 -7.61 3.94
C SER A 110 2.02 -8.84 4.43
N PRO A 111 2.08 -9.11 5.75
CA PRO A 111 2.62 -10.36 6.26
C PRO A 111 1.98 -11.58 5.60
N CYS A 112 2.78 -12.60 5.29
CA CYS A 112 2.22 -13.89 4.92
C CYS A 112 1.85 -14.67 6.17
N HIS A 113 0.65 -15.25 6.20
CA HIS A 113 0.35 -16.31 7.13
C HIS A 113 0.84 -17.61 6.51
N VAL A 114 1.89 -18.20 7.07
CA VAL A 114 2.35 -19.54 6.70
C VAL A 114 1.95 -20.45 7.84
N GLU A 115 0.88 -21.23 7.66
CA GLU A 115 0.59 -22.31 8.61
C GLU A 115 1.73 -23.35 8.49
N PRO A 116 2.32 -23.81 9.61
CA PRO A 116 3.26 -24.91 9.56
C PRO A 116 2.54 -26.14 8.99
N ILE A 117 3.11 -26.77 7.96
CA ILE A 117 2.68 -28.09 7.53
C ILE A 117 3.04 -29.04 8.68
N ALA A 118 2.02 -29.52 9.40
CA ALA A 118 2.14 -30.50 10.48
C ALA A 118 2.59 -31.87 9.97
#